data_AF-A0A967Y2A8-F1
#
_entry.id   AF-A0A967Y2A8-F1
#
_cell.length_a   1.000
_cell.length_b   1.000
_cell.length_c   1.000
_cell.angle_alpha   90.00
_cell.angle_beta   90.00
_cell.angle_gamma   90.00
#
_symmetry.space_group_name_H-M   'P 1'
#
loop_
_entity.id
_entity.type
_entity.pdbx_description
1 polymer ?
#
loop_
_entity_poly.entity_id
_entity_poly.type
_entity_poly.pdbx_seq_one_letter_code
_entity_poly.pdbx_strand_id
1 'polypeptide(L)'
;MSEPPSEARPPEREAAAAGAERRTSLSRRTFVKIGVVAGAGLTLGVSYRVVSGPGAPPTDATFAPNAFLRIDDDGVITVMVGRSEMGQGVATALPQLLAEELDAPWEAVSYAFAPAHPAYGFAGIQATGGSTSVVQSWEPLRQAGATARQMLREAAARRWGVTVDETRTRDGRVIAPDGTELAYAELASDAAALPVPDDVPLKAPKDFRLIGRSLPRLDVVEKTTGAAVFGVDAGPADARVAMVARCPVF
;
A
#
# COMPACT_ATOMS: atom_id res chain seq x y z
N MET A 1 -7.14 79.22 21.90
CA MET A 1 -8.58 79.53 21.85
C MET A 1 -9.27 78.19 21.82
N SER A 2 -9.86 77.80 22.95
CA SER A 2 -10.07 76.39 23.31
C SER A 2 -11.26 76.26 24.28
N GLU A 3 -11.73 75.01 24.46
CA GLU A 3 -12.84 74.54 25.33
C GLU A 3 -14.30 74.70 24.81
N PRO A 4 -15.24 73.81 25.23
CA PRO A 4 -16.42 73.41 24.44
C PRO A 4 -17.75 73.77 25.18
N PRO A 5 -18.77 72.93 25.56
CA PRO A 5 -19.05 71.47 25.46
C PRO A 5 -20.36 71.12 24.68
N SER A 6 -20.92 69.92 24.91
CA SER A 6 -22.35 69.53 24.72
C SER A 6 -22.84 69.25 23.27
N GLU A 7 -23.69 68.27 22.90
CA GLU A 7 -24.25 66.99 23.41
C GLU A 7 -25.67 66.83 22.84
N ALA A 8 -25.96 65.77 22.06
CA ALA A 8 -27.34 65.37 21.70
C ALA A 8 -27.44 63.95 21.11
N ARG A 9 -28.42 63.17 21.58
CA ARG A 9 -28.96 61.93 21.00
C ARG A 9 -30.39 61.73 21.54
N PRO A 10 -31.31 61.04 20.83
CA PRO A 10 -31.56 61.02 19.39
C PRO A 10 -32.91 61.73 19.12
N PRO A 11 -33.77 61.30 18.17
CA PRO A 11 -34.65 60.15 18.45
C PRO A 11 -34.75 59.13 17.30
N GLU A 12 -35.50 58.05 17.55
CA GLU A 12 -35.58 56.84 16.73
C GLU A 12 -36.28 57.02 15.38
N ARG A 13 -35.91 56.17 14.41
CA ARG A 13 -36.86 55.56 13.48
C ARG A 13 -36.58 54.06 13.33
N GLU A 14 -37.65 53.31 13.20
CA GLU A 14 -37.71 51.85 13.30
C GLU A 14 -37.71 51.16 11.91
N ALA A 15 -37.43 49.85 11.91
CA ALA A 15 -37.43 48.93 10.76
C ALA A 15 -36.34 49.18 9.69
N ALA A 16 -35.80 48.16 9.00
CA ALA A 16 -36.25 46.76 8.90
C ALA A 16 -35.08 45.75 8.98
N ALA A 17 -35.39 44.51 9.35
CA ALA A 17 -34.44 43.41 9.30
C ALA A 17 -34.31 42.84 7.89
N ALA A 18 -33.08 42.68 7.40
CA ALA A 18 -32.75 41.92 6.21
C ALA A 18 -31.77 40.80 6.59
N GLY A 19 -32.24 39.55 6.55
CA GLY A 19 -31.42 38.39 6.91
C GLY A 19 -30.33 38.13 5.88
N ALA A 20 -29.07 38.07 6.31
CA ALA A 20 -27.97 37.66 5.46
C ALA A 20 -28.08 36.16 5.14
N GLU A 21 -28.59 35.82 3.94
CA GLU A 21 -28.63 34.44 3.44
C GLU A 21 -27.22 33.87 3.33
N ARG A 22 -26.83 33.12 4.36
CA ARG A 22 -25.53 32.45 4.44
C ARG A 22 -25.53 31.25 3.49
N ARG A 23 -25.26 31.47 2.21
CA ARG A 23 -25.17 30.44 1.16
C ARG A 23 -24.14 29.37 1.54
N THR A 24 -24.60 28.33 2.24
CA THR A 24 -23.80 27.21 2.71
C THR A 24 -23.42 26.33 1.52
N SER A 25 -22.21 26.56 0.99
CA SER A 25 -21.63 25.73 -0.06
C SER A 25 -21.35 24.32 0.47
N LEU A 26 -22.34 23.43 0.37
CA LEU A 26 -22.21 22.01 0.59
C LEU A 26 -21.02 21.48 -0.23
N SER A 27 -19.94 21.11 0.46
CA SER A 27 -18.77 20.55 -0.22
C SER A 27 -19.16 19.26 -0.94
N ARG A 28 -18.52 18.95 -2.06
CA ARG A 28 -18.75 17.68 -2.78
C ARG A 28 -18.61 16.46 -1.85
N ARG A 29 -17.67 16.53 -0.89
CA ARG A 29 -17.42 15.51 0.14
C ARG A 29 -18.55 15.42 1.19
N THR A 30 -19.26 16.52 1.45
CA THR A 30 -20.45 16.56 2.31
C THR A 30 -21.68 16.05 1.58
N PHE A 31 -21.87 16.43 0.31
CA PHE A 31 -22.94 15.93 -0.55
C PHE A 31 -22.90 14.40 -0.68
N VAL A 32 -21.72 13.83 -0.97
CA VAL A 32 -21.52 12.37 -1.02
C VAL A 32 -21.88 11.71 0.31
N LYS A 33 -21.45 12.27 1.46
CA LYS A 33 -21.81 11.74 2.79
C LYS A 33 -23.32 11.76 3.07
N ILE A 34 -24.04 12.78 2.61
CA ILE A 34 -25.49 12.89 2.80
C ILE A 34 -26.24 11.95 1.85
N GLY A 35 -25.79 11.79 0.60
CA GLY A 35 -26.42 10.92 -0.38
C GLY A 35 -26.50 9.44 0.04
N VAL A 36 -25.48 8.94 0.76
CA VAL A 36 -25.45 7.57 1.30
C VAL A 36 -26.58 7.31 2.30
N VAL A 37 -27.04 8.34 3.04
CA VAL A 37 -28.07 8.19 4.09
C VAL A 37 -29.50 8.15 3.52
N ALA A 38 -29.72 8.65 2.29
CA ALA A 38 -31.04 8.74 1.67
C ALA A 38 -31.26 7.76 0.48
N GLY A 39 -30.23 6.98 0.10
CA GLY A 39 -30.16 6.24 -1.16
C GLY A 39 -30.76 4.82 -1.17
N ALA A 40 -31.93 4.60 -0.57
CA ALA A 40 -32.60 3.30 -0.56
C ALA A 40 -33.21 2.93 -1.94
N GLY A 41 -32.36 2.62 -2.93
CA GLY A 41 -32.80 2.28 -4.28
C GLY A 41 -31.72 2.16 -5.37
N LEU A 42 -30.43 2.20 -5.02
CA LEU A 42 -29.34 2.11 -6.00
C LEU A 42 -28.26 1.12 -5.55
N THR A 43 -28.39 -0.14 -5.94
CA THR A 43 -27.37 -1.18 -5.77
C THR A 43 -26.23 -1.02 -6.78
N LEU A 44 -25.59 0.15 -6.77
CA LEU A 44 -24.29 0.34 -7.40
C LEU A 44 -23.28 -0.42 -6.54
N GLY A 45 -22.90 -1.61 -7.00
CA GLY A 45 -21.92 -2.48 -6.36
C GLY A 45 -20.51 -1.90 -6.43
N VAL A 46 -20.29 -0.75 -5.80
CA VAL A 46 -18.95 -0.20 -5.59
C VAL A 46 -18.31 -1.01 -4.49
N SER A 47 -17.55 -2.02 -4.90
CA SER A 47 -16.72 -2.83 -4.00
C SER A 47 -15.64 -1.95 -3.38
N TYR A 48 -15.94 -1.30 -2.25
CA TYR A 48 -14.96 -0.57 -1.45
C TYR A 48 -14.00 -1.55 -0.76
N ARG A 49 -13.19 -2.29 -1.53
CA ARG A 49 -12.01 -3.01 -1.02
C ARG A 49 -10.99 -1.97 -0.56
N VAL A 50 -11.19 -1.44 0.64
CA VAL A 50 -10.29 -0.49 1.28
C VAL A 50 -10.07 -0.94 2.72
N VAL A 51 -9.27 -1.99 2.86
CA VAL A 51 -8.50 -2.25 4.09
C VAL A 51 -7.04 -1.97 3.77
N SER A 52 -6.75 -0.69 3.53
CA SER A 52 -5.39 -0.16 3.64
C SER A 52 -5.00 -0.19 5.11
N GLY A 53 -3.92 -0.89 5.47
CA GLY A 53 -3.35 -0.79 6.82
C GLY A 53 -3.01 0.66 7.22
N PRO A 54 -2.84 0.97 8.52
CA PRO A 54 -2.65 2.35 9.00
C PRO A 54 -1.55 3.11 8.23
N GLY A 55 -1.94 4.16 7.51
CA GLY A 55 -1.02 4.97 6.70
C GLY A 55 -0.55 4.36 5.37
N ALA A 56 -1.15 3.26 4.91
CA ALA A 56 -0.95 2.75 3.55
C ALA A 56 -1.76 3.57 2.52
N PRO A 57 -1.30 3.66 1.25
CA PRO A 57 -2.09 4.27 0.19
C PRO A 57 -3.36 3.44 -0.14
N PRO A 58 -4.36 4.04 -0.83
CA PRO A 58 -5.49 3.29 -1.38
C PRO A 58 -5.03 2.20 -2.35
N THR A 59 -5.73 1.08 -2.34
CA THR A 59 -5.44 -0.11 -3.15
C THR A 59 -6.77 -0.82 -3.43
N ASP A 60 -6.83 -1.58 -4.52
CA ASP A 60 -7.97 -2.40 -4.95
C ASP A 60 -7.80 -3.90 -4.63
N ALA A 61 -6.63 -4.28 -4.09
CA ALA A 61 -6.32 -5.65 -3.67
C ALA A 61 -7.29 -6.20 -2.62
N THR A 62 -7.46 -7.52 -2.63
CA THR A 62 -8.30 -8.24 -1.66
C THR A 62 -7.71 -8.16 -0.25
N PHE A 63 -6.39 -8.21 -0.12
CA PHE A 63 -5.69 -8.11 1.17
C PHE A 63 -4.44 -7.23 1.08
N ALA A 64 -4.38 -6.18 1.89
CA ALA A 64 -3.28 -5.21 1.93
C ALA A 64 -3.06 -4.64 3.35
N PRO A 65 -2.64 -5.49 4.32
CA PRO A 65 -2.59 -5.14 5.75
C PRO A 65 -1.56 -4.06 6.11
N ASN A 66 -0.73 -3.65 5.16
CA ASN A 66 0.25 -2.58 5.26
C ASN A 66 0.59 -2.04 3.85
N ALA A 67 1.43 -1.01 3.76
CA ALA A 67 1.75 -0.38 2.48
C ALA A 67 2.56 -1.25 1.49
N PHE A 68 3.23 -2.31 1.98
CA PHE A 68 4.24 -3.04 1.21
C PHE A 68 3.75 -4.32 0.55
N LEU A 69 2.59 -4.85 0.95
CA LEU A 69 2.04 -6.10 0.45
C LEU A 69 0.65 -5.89 -0.18
N ARG A 70 0.43 -6.52 -1.33
CA ARG A 70 -0.89 -6.87 -1.86
C ARG A 70 -0.97 -8.38 -2.08
N ILE A 71 -2.10 -8.98 -1.74
CA ILE A 71 -2.53 -10.28 -2.26
C ILE A 71 -3.87 -10.09 -2.95
N ASP A 72 -3.92 -10.47 -4.22
CA ASP A 72 -5.07 -10.36 -5.11
C ASP A 72 -5.80 -11.73 -5.23
N ASP A 73 -7.02 -11.77 -5.79
CA ASP A 73 -7.89 -12.98 -5.76
C ASP A 73 -7.34 -14.19 -6.54
N ASP A 74 -6.39 -13.97 -7.45
CA ASP A 74 -5.68 -15.00 -8.21
C ASP A 74 -4.49 -15.62 -7.44
N GLY A 75 -4.16 -15.07 -6.26
CA GLY A 75 -3.04 -15.49 -5.43
C GLY A 75 -1.69 -14.87 -5.80
N VAL A 76 -1.64 -13.87 -6.68
CA VAL A 76 -0.41 -13.11 -6.93
C VAL A 76 -0.06 -12.29 -5.68
N ILE A 77 1.20 -12.40 -5.25
CA ILE A 77 1.75 -11.73 -4.06
C ILE A 77 2.62 -10.57 -4.55
N THR A 78 2.06 -9.36 -4.64
CA THR A 78 2.78 -8.18 -5.13
C THR A 78 3.42 -7.40 -4.00
N VAL A 79 4.75 -7.21 -4.05
CA VAL A 79 5.48 -6.37 -3.10
C VAL A 79 5.75 -4.97 -3.67
N MET A 80 5.39 -3.93 -2.90
CA MET A 80 5.57 -2.54 -3.30
C MET A 80 7.01 -2.06 -3.01
N VAL A 81 7.77 -1.82 -4.08
CA VAL A 81 9.20 -1.48 -4.04
C VAL A 81 9.37 0.04 -4.01
N GLY A 82 9.63 0.58 -2.81
CA GLY A 82 9.86 2.02 -2.57
C GLY A 82 11.19 2.61 -3.05
N ARG A 83 11.96 1.89 -3.88
CA ARG A 83 13.33 2.22 -4.27
C ARG A 83 13.52 2.07 -5.78
N SER A 84 14.14 3.05 -6.42
CA SER A 84 14.49 3.00 -7.85
C SER A 84 15.49 1.86 -8.12
N GLU A 85 15.15 1.01 -9.09
CA GLU A 85 16.01 -0.04 -9.61
C GLU A 85 16.91 0.51 -10.72
N MET A 86 18.22 0.25 -10.64
CA MET A 86 19.25 0.79 -11.54
C MET A 86 20.32 -0.26 -11.92
N GLY A 87 20.05 -1.55 -11.65
CA GLY A 87 20.94 -2.69 -11.88
C GLY A 87 21.28 -3.47 -10.59
N GLN A 88 21.16 -2.83 -9.42
CA GLN A 88 21.51 -3.40 -8.13
C GLN A 88 20.55 -4.51 -7.65
N GLY A 89 19.32 -4.56 -8.14
CA GLY A 89 18.34 -5.61 -7.81
C GLY A 89 17.55 -5.37 -6.52
N VAL A 90 17.21 -4.12 -6.18
CA VAL A 90 16.18 -3.85 -5.14
C VAL A 90 14.81 -4.41 -5.54
N ALA A 91 14.52 -4.48 -6.85
CA ALA A 91 13.33 -5.13 -7.41
C ALA A 91 13.26 -6.65 -7.14
N THR A 92 14.32 -7.25 -6.58
CA THR A 92 14.37 -8.67 -6.18
C THR A 92 14.68 -8.81 -4.69
N ALA A 93 15.71 -8.11 -4.20
CA ALA A 93 16.15 -8.19 -2.81
C ALA A 93 15.10 -7.66 -1.82
N LEU A 94 14.27 -6.68 -2.19
CA LEU A 94 13.22 -6.17 -1.29
C LEU A 94 11.99 -7.10 -1.23
N PRO A 95 11.44 -7.60 -2.35
CA PRO A 95 10.45 -8.68 -2.33
C PRO A 95 10.92 -9.92 -1.56
N GLN A 96 12.19 -10.31 -1.68
CA GLN A 96 12.79 -11.46 -0.97
C GLN A 96 12.71 -11.33 0.57
N LEU A 97 12.80 -10.11 1.12
CA LEU A 97 12.65 -9.86 2.56
C LEU A 97 11.22 -10.09 3.06
N LEU A 98 10.22 -9.62 2.30
CA LEU A 98 8.82 -9.74 2.66
C LEU A 98 8.32 -11.18 2.43
N ALA A 99 8.66 -11.77 1.29
CA ALA A 99 8.29 -13.13 0.90
C ALA A 99 8.80 -14.19 1.89
N GLU A 100 9.99 -14.00 2.46
CA GLU A 100 10.53 -14.84 3.54
C GLU A 100 9.59 -14.85 4.74
N GLU A 101 9.25 -13.68 5.28
CA GLU A 101 8.38 -13.60 6.46
C GLU A 101 6.92 -13.91 6.15
N LEU A 102 6.51 -13.86 4.88
CA LEU A 102 5.19 -14.30 4.44
C LEU A 102 5.10 -15.84 4.26
N ASP A 103 6.22 -16.58 4.24
CA ASP A 103 6.30 -17.97 3.76
C ASP A 103 5.72 -18.16 2.34
N ALA A 104 5.90 -17.14 1.49
CA ALA A 104 5.48 -17.17 0.09
C ALA A 104 6.39 -18.09 -0.76
N PRO A 105 5.85 -18.80 -1.77
CA PRO A 105 6.67 -19.45 -2.78
C PRO A 105 7.16 -18.37 -3.75
N TRP A 106 8.44 -18.43 -4.15
CA TRP A 106 9.05 -17.34 -4.95
C TRP A 106 8.37 -17.16 -6.30
N GLU A 107 7.81 -18.25 -6.83
CA GLU A 107 7.08 -18.35 -8.09
C GLU A 107 5.76 -17.57 -8.10
N ALA A 108 5.20 -17.21 -6.94
CA ALA A 108 4.01 -16.37 -6.79
C ALA A 108 4.33 -14.92 -6.42
N VAL A 109 5.61 -14.57 -6.21
CA VAL A 109 6.04 -13.23 -5.81
C VAL A 109 6.24 -12.35 -7.03
N SER A 110 5.48 -11.26 -7.09
CA SER A 110 5.65 -10.18 -8.05
C SER A 110 6.11 -8.90 -7.34
N TYR A 111 6.47 -7.89 -8.12
CA TYR A 111 6.89 -6.59 -7.61
C TYR A 111 6.20 -5.46 -8.40
N ALA A 112 5.99 -4.33 -7.74
CA ALA A 112 5.55 -3.10 -8.39
C ALA A 112 6.30 -1.92 -7.77
N PHE A 113 6.74 -0.95 -8.57
CA PHE A 113 7.34 0.27 -8.01
C PHE A 113 6.28 1.08 -7.26
N ALA A 114 6.61 1.44 -6.02
CA ALA A 114 5.67 2.11 -5.16
C ALA A 114 5.49 3.59 -5.57
N PRO A 115 4.25 4.13 -5.53
CA PRO A 115 4.01 5.54 -5.80
C PRO A 115 4.70 6.43 -4.76
N ALA A 116 4.78 7.74 -5.02
CA ALA A 116 5.30 8.70 -4.06
C ALA A 116 4.40 8.77 -2.81
N HIS A 117 4.84 8.18 -1.69
CA HIS A 117 4.08 8.15 -0.44
C HIS A 117 5.01 8.07 0.79
N PRO A 118 4.72 8.77 1.90
CA PRO A 118 5.58 8.75 3.09
C PRO A 118 5.89 7.35 3.64
N ALA A 119 4.96 6.39 3.49
CA ALA A 119 5.13 5.00 3.91
C ALA A 119 6.29 4.26 3.20
N TYR A 120 6.74 4.73 2.03
CA TYR A 120 7.84 4.15 1.26
C TYR A 120 9.16 4.91 1.41
N GLY A 121 9.15 6.05 2.10
CA GLY A 121 10.32 6.89 2.34
C GLY A 121 10.97 6.63 3.70
N PHE A 122 12.23 7.04 3.84
CA PHE A 122 12.93 7.12 5.12
C PHE A 122 13.20 8.59 5.43
N ALA A 123 12.88 9.03 6.66
CA ALA A 123 12.98 10.44 7.07
C ALA A 123 12.31 11.44 6.09
N GLY A 124 11.19 11.04 5.47
CA GLY A 124 10.46 11.83 4.48
C GLY A 124 11.02 11.77 3.04
N ILE A 125 12.09 11.01 2.79
CA ILE A 125 12.73 10.90 1.47
C ILE A 125 12.54 9.49 0.90
N GLN A 126 11.88 9.39 -0.25
CA GLN A 126 11.72 8.15 -1.03
C GLN A 126 12.74 8.16 -2.18
N ALA A 127 13.93 7.57 -1.96
CA ALA A 127 15.02 7.57 -2.92
C ALA A 127 15.94 6.34 -2.78
N THR A 128 16.71 6.05 -3.84
CA THR A 128 17.85 5.11 -3.82
C THR A 128 19.15 5.90 -3.66
N GLY A 129 19.97 5.56 -2.66
CA GLY A 129 21.25 6.21 -2.41
C GLY A 129 21.99 5.68 -1.17
N GLY A 130 23.27 6.05 -1.03
CA GLY A 130 24.10 5.74 0.14
C GLY A 130 24.25 4.25 0.49
N SER A 131 23.99 3.34 -0.46
CA SER A 131 23.88 1.88 -0.24
C SER A 131 22.83 1.47 0.81
N THR A 132 21.89 2.35 1.17
CA THR A 132 20.97 2.17 2.31
C THR A 132 19.74 1.32 2.01
N SER A 133 19.43 1.03 0.73
CA SER A 133 18.13 0.50 0.31
C SER A 133 17.71 -0.81 0.99
N VAL A 134 18.63 -1.76 1.19
CA VAL A 134 18.33 -3.00 1.93
C VAL A 134 18.31 -2.74 3.44
N VAL A 135 19.30 -2.00 3.96
CA VAL A 135 19.44 -1.72 5.40
C VAL A 135 18.21 -1.02 5.98
N GLN A 136 17.74 0.04 5.33
CA GLN A 136 16.53 0.79 5.75
C GLN A 136 15.22 0.02 5.56
N SER A 137 15.23 -1.07 4.78
CA SER A 137 14.03 -1.85 4.47
C SER A 137 14.03 -3.23 5.16
N TRP A 138 15.13 -3.59 5.83
CA TRP A 138 15.35 -4.91 6.44
C TRP A 138 14.27 -5.27 7.46
N GLU A 139 14.03 -4.39 8.44
CA GLU A 139 13.02 -4.61 9.48
C GLU A 139 11.60 -4.29 8.97
N PRO A 140 11.32 -3.16 8.28
CA PRO A 140 9.96 -2.84 7.83
C PRO A 140 9.33 -3.86 6.89
N LEU A 141 10.08 -4.39 5.92
CA LEU A 141 9.53 -5.39 4.97
C LEU A 141 9.37 -6.76 5.62
N ARG A 142 10.24 -7.12 6.57
CA ARG A 142 10.10 -8.35 7.35
C ARG A 142 8.90 -8.27 8.29
N GLN A 143 8.71 -7.14 8.97
CA GLN A 143 7.53 -6.91 9.81
C GLN A 143 6.25 -6.93 8.97
N ALA A 144 6.25 -6.31 7.79
CA ALA A 144 5.14 -6.34 6.85
C ALA A 144 4.74 -7.77 6.44
N GLY A 145 5.72 -8.63 6.13
CA GLY A 145 5.47 -10.04 5.79
C GLY A 145 4.99 -10.87 6.99
N ALA A 146 5.63 -10.71 8.16
CA ALA A 146 5.30 -11.46 9.37
C ALA A 146 3.89 -11.11 9.89
N THR A 147 3.52 -9.83 9.86
CA THR A 147 2.20 -9.34 10.26
C THR A 147 1.10 -9.89 9.33
N ALA A 148 1.36 -9.90 8.02
CA ALA A 148 0.45 -10.49 7.04
C ALA A 148 0.29 -12.02 7.23
N ARG A 149 1.41 -12.75 7.42
CA ARG A 149 1.44 -14.19 7.76
C ARG A 149 0.58 -14.48 8.99
N GLN A 150 0.67 -13.65 10.03
CA GLN A 150 -0.10 -13.81 11.26
C GLN A 150 -1.62 -13.60 11.04
N MET A 151 -2.02 -12.55 10.32
CA MET A 151 -3.44 -12.31 10.00
C MET A 151 -4.05 -13.45 9.14
N LEU A 152 -3.27 -14.00 8.20
CA LEU A 152 -3.69 -15.16 7.41
C LEU A 152 -3.85 -16.42 8.27
N ARG A 153 -2.93 -16.67 9.23
CA ARG A 153 -3.08 -17.74 10.23
C ARG A 153 -4.31 -17.55 11.10
N GLU A 154 -4.60 -16.33 11.54
CA GLU A 154 -5.79 -16.02 12.34
C GLU A 154 -7.10 -16.24 11.58
N ALA A 155 -7.16 -15.89 10.29
CA ALA A 155 -8.30 -16.17 9.44
C ALA A 155 -8.54 -17.69 9.31
N ALA A 156 -7.49 -18.46 9.03
CA ALA A 156 -7.58 -19.92 8.91
C ALA A 156 -7.97 -20.59 10.24
N ALA A 157 -7.35 -20.18 11.36
CA ALA A 157 -7.66 -20.68 12.70
C ALA A 157 -9.14 -20.47 13.06
N ARG A 158 -9.70 -19.28 12.78
CA ARG A 158 -11.13 -18.99 12.97
C ARG A 158 -12.03 -19.85 12.07
N ARG A 159 -11.64 -20.09 10.83
CA ARG A 159 -12.39 -20.92 9.85
C ARG A 159 -12.38 -22.41 10.18
N TRP A 160 -11.35 -22.91 10.86
CA TRP A 160 -11.25 -24.31 11.33
C TRP A 160 -11.70 -24.52 12.78
N GLY A 161 -11.82 -23.46 13.58
CA GLY A 161 -12.15 -23.56 15.02
C GLY A 161 -10.97 -24.01 15.91
N VAL A 162 -9.72 -23.81 15.45
CA VAL A 162 -8.49 -24.14 16.18
C VAL A 162 -7.81 -22.89 16.72
N THR A 163 -6.78 -23.03 17.56
CA THR A 163 -5.94 -21.89 17.97
C THR A 163 -4.94 -21.51 16.88
N VAL A 164 -4.40 -20.29 16.94
CA VAL A 164 -3.45 -19.82 15.93
C VAL A 164 -2.13 -20.59 15.99
N ASP A 165 -1.65 -20.92 17.18
CA ASP A 165 -0.36 -21.60 17.40
C ASP A 165 -0.36 -23.07 16.95
N GLU A 166 -1.54 -23.68 16.82
CA GLU A 166 -1.75 -24.97 16.18
C GLU A 166 -1.60 -24.93 14.65
N THR A 167 -1.65 -23.74 14.03
CA THR A 167 -1.45 -23.56 12.58
C THR A 167 0.01 -23.29 12.22
N ARG A 168 0.48 -23.87 11.11
CA ARG A 168 1.79 -23.61 10.49
C ARG A 168 1.62 -22.97 9.11
N THR A 169 2.64 -22.27 8.63
CA THR A 169 2.66 -21.67 7.27
C THR A 169 3.71 -22.31 6.39
N ARG A 170 3.38 -22.46 5.10
CA ARG A 170 4.28 -23.05 4.12
C ARG A 170 3.84 -22.70 2.70
N ASP A 171 4.77 -22.22 1.89
CA ASP A 171 4.66 -22.14 0.42
C ASP A 171 3.33 -21.52 -0.08
N GLY A 172 2.93 -20.42 0.56
CA GLY A 172 1.72 -19.65 0.21
C GLY A 172 0.42 -20.17 0.85
N ARG A 173 0.53 -21.04 1.86
CA ARG A 173 -0.59 -21.72 2.51
C ARG A 173 -0.49 -21.66 4.04
N VAL A 174 -1.64 -21.63 4.69
CA VAL A 174 -1.76 -22.01 6.11
C VAL A 174 -2.15 -23.48 6.17
N ILE A 175 -1.63 -24.22 7.14
CA ILE A 175 -1.87 -25.65 7.33
C ILE A 175 -2.28 -25.93 8.78
N ALA A 176 -3.35 -26.70 8.94
CA ALA A 176 -3.91 -27.15 10.21
C ALA A 176 -3.13 -28.32 10.85
N PRO A 177 -3.42 -28.68 12.12
CA PRO A 177 -2.83 -29.86 12.79
C PRO A 177 -3.07 -31.18 12.06
N ASP A 178 -4.25 -31.36 11.47
CA ASP A 178 -4.65 -32.56 10.73
C ASP A 178 -4.00 -32.67 9.33
N GLY A 179 -3.37 -31.59 8.84
CA GLY A 179 -2.79 -31.48 7.51
C GLY A 179 -3.68 -30.82 6.47
N THR A 180 -4.89 -30.36 6.82
CA THR A 180 -5.75 -29.56 5.93
C THR A 180 -5.08 -28.22 5.62
N GLU A 181 -5.06 -27.82 4.33
CA GLU A 181 -4.41 -26.59 3.87
C GLU A 181 -5.42 -25.59 3.28
N LEU A 182 -5.15 -24.29 3.41
CA LEU A 182 -5.84 -23.20 2.72
C LEU A 182 -4.81 -22.25 2.11
N ALA A 183 -4.97 -21.88 0.84
CA ALA A 183 -4.11 -20.90 0.18
C ALA A 183 -4.38 -19.47 0.69
N TYR A 184 -3.38 -18.60 0.65
CA TYR A 184 -3.53 -17.22 1.11
C TYR A 184 -4.60 -16.42 0.35
N ALA A 185 -4.85 -16.73 -0.93
CA ALA A 185 -5.96 -16.14 -1.69
C ALA A 185 -7.34 -16.49 -1.08
N GLU A 186 -7.54 -17.74 -0.65
CA GLU A 186 -8.79 -18.21 -0.02
C GLU A 186 -9.03 -17.59 1.37
N LEU A 187 -7.99 -17.02 1.96
CA LEU A 187 -7.97 -16.38 3.28
C LEU A 187 -7.91 -14.86 3.19
N ALA A 188 -7.64 -14.28 2.02
CA ALA A 188 -7.35 -12.86 1.84
C ALA A 188 -8.50 -11.97 2.34
N SER A 189 -9.75 -12.29 1.97
CA SER A 189 -10.93 -11.53 2.39
C SER A 189 -11.25 -11.70 3.87
N ASP A 190 -11.02 -12.89 4.45
CA ASP A 190 -11.24 -13.16 5.88
C ASP A 190 -10.18 -12.44 6.73
N ALA A 191 -8.92 -12.48 6.30
CA ALA A 191 -7.79 -11.79 6.92
C ALA A 191 -7.91 -10.26 6.83
N ALA A 192 -8.45 -9.73 5.72
CA ALA A 192 -8.73 -8.30 5.58
C ALA A 192 -9.78 -7.79 6.60
N ALA A 193 -10.67 -8.65 7.08
CA ALA A 193 -11.66 -8.28 8.11
C ALA A 193 -11.09 -8.27 9.54
N LEU A 194 -9.81 -8.61 9.74
CA LEU A 194 -9.17 -8.69 11.05
C LEU A 194 -8.48 -7.37 11.43
N PRO A 195 -8.36 -7.05 12.74
CA PRO A 195 -7.43 -6.01 13.17
C PRO A 195 -6.00 -6.42 12.78
N VAL A 196 -5.18 -5.44 12.41
CA VAL A 196 -3.74 -5.65 12.21
C VAL A 196 -3.09 -5.87 13.59
N PRO A 197 -2.39 -6.99 13.83
CA PRO A 197 -1.76 -7.27 15.12
C PRO A 197 -0.44 -6.50 15.29
N ASP A 198 -0.22 -5.97 16.49
CA ASP A 198 1.04 -5.37 16.91
C ASP A 198 2.09 -6.45 17.27
N ASP A 199 3.37 -6.07 17.33
CA ASP A 199 4.50 -6.84 17.89
C ASP A 199 4.67 -8.30 17.40
N VAL A 200 4.24 -8.62 16.17
CA VAL A 200 4.39 -9.96 15.58
C VAL A 200 5.88 -10.35 15.43
N PRO A 201 6.33 -11.51 15.94
CA PRO A 201 7.74 -11.90 15.90
C PRO A 201 8.23 -12.28 14.50
N LEU A 202 9.45 -11.82 14.17
CA LEU A 202 10.18 -12.17 12.96
C LEU A 202 10.87 -13.54 13.08
N LYS A 203 11.11 -14.22 11.95
CA LYS A 203 11.92 -15.46 11.90
C LYS A 203 13.35 -15.23 12.40
N ALA A 204 13.96 -16.24 13.01
CA ALA A 204 15.40 -16.22 13.26
C ALA A 204 16.18 -16.54 11.96
N PRO A 205 17.41 -16.03 11.76
CA PRO A 205 18.16 -16.25 10.51
C PRO A 205 18.45 -17.70 10.14
N LYS A 206 18.44 -18.60 11.12
CA LYS A 206 18.54 -20.07 10.93
C LYS A 206 17.32 -20.69 10.24
N ASP A 207 16.16 -20.03 10.29
CA ASP A 207 14.88 -20.51 9.77
C ASP A 207 14.56 -19.87 8.39
N PHE A 208 15.49 -19.08 7.84
CA PHE A 208 15.36 -18.46 6.52
C PHE A 208 15.46 -19.48 5.38
N ARG A 209 14.60 -19.31 4.38
CA ARG A 209 14.47 -20.16 3.20
C ARG A 209 14.86 -19.44 1.92
N LEU A 210 14.42 -18.19 1.79
CA LEU A 210 14.64 -17.29 0.66
C LEU A 210 15.80 -16.34 0.92
N ILE A 211 15.89 -15.71 2.09
CA ILE A 211 16.97 -14.75 2.41
C ILE A 211 18.32 -15.45 2.35
N GLY A 212 19.31 -14.80 1.71
CA GLY A 212 20.65 -15.35 1.51
C GLY A 212 20.76 -16.38 0.38
N ARG A 213 19.67 -16.66 -0.36
CA ARG A 213 19.71 -17.44 -1.61
C ARG A 213 19.85 -16.54 -2.82
N SER A 214 20.52 -17.04 -3.85
CA SER A 214 20.44 -16.48 -5.21
C SER A 214 19.16 -17.00 -5.85
N LEU A 215 18.16 -16.12 -5.99
CA LEU A 215 16.87 -16.44 -6.61
C LEU A 215 16.79 -15.81 -8.02
N PRO A 216 15.95 -16.35 -8.92
CA PRO A 216 15.65 -15.71 -10.20
C PRO A 216 15.16 -14.27 -9.97
N ARG A 217 15.83 -13.30 -10.61
CA ARG A 217 15.45 -11.88 -10.52
C ARG A 217 14.14 -11.62 -11.26
N LEU A 218 13.19 -10.97 -10.58
CA LEU A 218 11.85 -10.68 -11.10
C LEU A 218 11.87 -9.72 -12.31
N ASP A 219 12.86 -8.83 -12.35
CA ASP A 219 12.98 -7.75 -13.33
C ASP A 219 13.70 -8.14 -14.64
N VAL A 220 14.16 -9.39 -14.78
CA VAL A 220 15.00 -9.82 -15.90
C VAL A 220 14.24 -9.88 -17.22
N VAL A 221 13.00 -10.40 -17.23
CA VAL A 221 12.22 -10.57 -18.47
C VAL A 221 11.90 -9.21 -19.10
N GLU A 222 11.49 -8.24 -18.30
CA GLU A 222 11.18 -6.88 -18.75
C GLU A 222 12.42 -6.19 -19.33
N LYS A 223 13.57 -6.38 -18.69
CA LYS A 223 14.87 -5.81 -19.11
C LYS A 223 15.47 -6.46 -20.36
N THR A 224 15.26 -7.77 -20.59
CA THR A 224 15.79 -8.47 -21.78
C THR A 224 14.86 -8.38 -22.99
N THR A 225 13.56 -8.20 -22.78
CA THR A 225 12.58 -7.97 -23.87
C THR A 225 12.47 -6.51 -24.29
N GLY A 226 12.95 -5.56 -23.48
CA GLY A 226 12.78 -4.12 -23.70
C GLY A 226 11.42 -3.58 -23.28
N ALA A 227 10.65 -4.34 -22.50
CA ALA A 227 9.37 -3.89 -21.92
C ALA A 227 9.54 -3.06 -20.63
N ALA A 228 10.71 -3.10 -19.99
CA ALA A 228 11.02 -2.28 -18.82
C ALA A 228 11.04 -0.78 -19.17
N VAL A 229 10.25 0.02 -18.45
CA VAL A 229 10.20 1.48 -18.61
C VAL A 229 11.29 2.14 -17.77
N PHE A 230 12.17 2.90 -18.41
CA PHE A 230 13.23 3.67 -17.77
C PHE A 230 12.91 5.18 -17.76
N GLY A 231 13.67 5.96 -16.99
CA GLY A 231 13.50 7.41 -16.92
C GLY A 231 13.79 8.17 -18.23
N VAL A 232 14.34 7.50 -19.25
CA VAL A 232 14.53 8.05 -20.61
C VAL A 232 13.29 7.89 -21.50
N ASP A 233 12.42 6.94 -21.17
CA ASP A 233 11.17 6.67 -21.89
C ASP A 233 10.01 7.56 -21.40
N ALA A 234 10.24 8.31 -20.32
CA ALA A 234 9.29 9.25 -19.75
C ALA A 234 9.26 10.58 -20.54
N GLY A 235 8.14 10.87 -21.19
CA GLY A 235 7.92 12.13 -21.91
C GLY A 235 6.49 12.32 -22.41
N PRO A 236 6.21 13.41 -23.12
CA PRO A 236 4.95 13.58 -23.86
C PRO A 236 4.72 12.45 -24.87
N ALA A 237 3.46 12.07 -25.10
CA ALA A 237 3.10 10.97 -25.99
C ALA A 237 3.47 11.20 -27.48
N ASP A 238 3.80 12.44 -27.86
CA ASP A 238 4.27 12.84 -29.18
C ASP A 238 5.79 13.11 -29.23
N ALA A 239 6.53 12.85 -28.15
CA ALA A 239 7.99 13.04 -28.10
C ALA A 239 8.71 12.30 -29.25
N ARG A 240 9.63 13.00 -29.92
CA ARG A 240 10.42 12.42 -31.02
C ARG A 240 11.75 11.90 -30.49
N VAL A 241 11.91 10.58 -30.50
CA VAL A 241 13.16 9.91 -30.12
C VAL A 241 14.23 10.20 -31.19
N ALA A 242 15.41 10.62 -30.74
CA ALA A 242 16.59 10.81 -31.58
C ALA A 242 17.79 10.08 -30.95
N MET A 243 18.59 9.40 -31.78
CA MET A 243 19.76 8.64 -31.34
C MET A 243 21.01 9.14 -32.05
N VAL A 244 22.12 9.25 -31.33
CA VAL A 244 23.43 9.51 -31.93
C VAL A 244 23.90 8.24 -32.65
N ALA A 245 23.97 8.28 -33.97
CA ALA A 245 24.63 7.25 -34.76
C ALA A 245 26.13 7.21 -34.40
N ARG A 246 26.56 6.17 -33.68
CA ARG A 246 27.96 5.95 -33.32
C ARG A 246 28.69 5.26 -34.48
N CYS A 247 30.00 5.51 -34.59
CA CYS A 247 30.84 4.84 -35.57
C CYS A 247 30.82 3.31 -35.31
N PRO A 248 30.74 2.44 -36.35
CA PRO A 248 30.63 0.99 -36.18
C PRO A 248 31.95 0.29 -35.81
N VAL A 249 32.99 1.05 -35.44
CA VAL A 249 34.28 0.54 -34.97
C VAL A 249 34.50 0.94 -33.51
N PHE A 250 35.10 0.02 -32.75
CA PHE A 250 35.50 0.16 -31.35
C PHE A 250 37.02 0.37 -31.25
#